data_AF-A0A2V6JQ31-F1
#
_entry.id   AF-A0A2V6JQ31-F1
#
_cell.length_a   1.000
_cell.length_b   1.000
_cell.length_c   1.000
_cell.angle_alpha   90.00
_cell.angle_beta   90.00
_cell.angle_gamma   90.00
#
_symmetry.space_group_name_H-M   'P 1'
#
loop_
_entity.id
_entity.type
_entity.pdbx_description
1 polymer ?
#
loop_
_entity_poly.entity_id
_entity_poly.type
_entity_poly.pdbx_seq_one_letter_code
_entity_poly.pdbx_strand_id
1 'polypeptide(L)'
;LSDERLEAKRASKLYVPQRATLESLLETAGGQKVLRIVLKCDTQGSLEAIVGALKQIETKKVNLEIIHSAVGPISESDILLASASDAVVVGFNVKVESMAVSAAKREGVQIKLYSIIYELLDQIKDAMAGLLEPELRETVIGHAEVKQVFQLSRGIVAGCLVTNGRIAR
;
A
#
# COMPACT_ATOMS: atom_id res chain seq x y z
N LEU A 1 -39.51 -14.32 7.71
CA LEU A 1 -39.14 -13.09 6.96
C LEU A 1 -38.34 -12.06 7.78
N SER A 2 -38.77 -11.64 8.97
CA SER A 2 -37.98 -10.75 9.86
C SER A 2 -36.86 -11.49 10.62
N ASP A 3 -37.16 -12.71 11.08
CA ASP A 3 -36.20 -13.51 11.88
C ASP A 3 -35.06 -14.08 11.02
N GLU A 4 -35.35 -14.56 9.81
CA GLU A 4 -34.33 -15.02 8.84
C GLU A 4 -33.31 -13.92 8.48
N ARG A 5 -33.74 -12.65 8.43
CA ARG A 5 -32.85 -11.51 8.15
C ARG A 5 -31.93 -11.19 9.34
N LEU A 6 -32.40 -11.43 10.55
CA LEU A 6 -31.62 -11.28 11.79
C LEU A 6 -30.60 -12.42 11.94
N GLU A 7 -30.97 -13.64 11.57
CA GLU A 7 -30.08 -14.79 11.55
C GLU A 7 -29.01 -14.68 10.45
N ALA A 8 -29.37 -14.24 9.25
CA ALA A 8 -28.41 -13.97 8.17
C ALA A 8 -27.38 -12.89 8.56
N LYS A 9 -27.80 -11.84 9.29
CA LYS A 9 -26.89 -10.82 9.84
C LYS A 9 -26.02 -11.31 11.00
N ARG A 10 -26.44 -12.33 11.74
CA ARG A 10 -25.61 -13.00 12.77
C ARG A 10 -24.62 -13.96 12.13
N ALA A 11 -25.03 -14.70 11.11
CA ALA A 11 -24.17 -15.62 10.36
C ALA A 11 -23.07 -14.89 9.59
N SER A 12 -23.34 -13.71 9.02
CA SER A 12 -22.31 -12.91 8.34
C SER A 12 -21.33 -12.22 9.31
N LYS A 13 -21.70 -12.03 10.58
CA LYS A 13 -20.79 -11.58 11.65
C LYS A 13 -19.90 -12.69 12.21
N LEU A 14 -20.11 -13.93 11.80
CA LEU A 14 -19.29 -15.10 12.16
C LEU A 14 -18.31 -15.47 11.05
N TYR A 15 -17.78 -14.47 10.32
CA TYR A 15 -16.52 -14.67 9.60
C TYR A 15 -15.42 -14.87 10.64
N VAL A 16 -15.21 -16.13 11.02
CA VAL A 16 -14.06 -16.53 11.82
C VAL A 16 -12.84 -16.22 10.95
N PRO A 17 -11.99 -15.24 11.31
CA PRO A 17 -10.75 -15.05 10.57
C PRO A 17 -10.02 -16.39 10.65
N GLN A 18 -9.73 -16.96 9.48
CA GLN A 18 -8.93 -18.16 9.35
C GLN A 18 -7.67 -17.91 10.18
N ARG A 19 -7.54 -18.61 11.31
CA ARG A 19 -6.45 -18.37 12.27
C ARG A 19 -5.15 -18.49 11.49
N ALA A 20 -4.48 -17.36 11.27
CA ALA A 20 -3.14 -17.34 10.70
C ALA A 20 -2.30 -18.30 11.56
N THR A 21 -1.81 -19.38 10.95
CA THR A 21 -0.92 -20.29 11.65
C THR A 21 0.47 -19.69 11.67
N LEU A 22 1.28 -20.08 12.66
CA LEU A 22 2.67 -19.63 12.75
C LEU A 22 3.44 -19.90 11.45
N GLU A 23 3.11 -20.98 10.74
CA GLU A 23 3.70 -21.28 9.43
C GLU A 23 3.34 -20.25 8.36
N SER A 24 2.07 -19.81 8.28
CA SER A 24 1.63 -18.78 7.31
C SER A 24 2.27 -17.40 7.55
N LEU A 25 2.59 -17.08 8.82
CA LEU A 25 3.28 -15.84 9.20
C LEU A 25 4.78 -15.87 8.88
N LEU A 26 5.38 -17.06 8.83
CA LEU A 26 6.78 -17.28 8.46
C LEU A 26 6.99 -17.29 6.94
N GLU A 27 6.00 -17.75 6.16
CA GLU A 27 6.06 -17.72 4.69
C GLU A 27 5.98 -16.30 4.10
N THR A 28 5.49 -15.32 4.86
CA THR A 28 5.44 -13.90 4.46
C THR A 28 6.75 -13.15 4.68
N ALA A 29 7.88 -13.86 4.81
CA ALA A 29 9.22 -13.25 4.97
C ALA A 29 9.69 -12.43 3.75
N GLY A 30 9.01 -12.55 2.60
CA GLY A 30 9.05 -11.57 1.51
C GLY A 30 7.98 -10.51 1.72
N GLY A 31 8.14 -9.66 2.74
CA GLY A 31 7.08 -8.78 3.26
C GLY A 31 6.40 -7.94 2.19
N GLN A 32 5.16 -8.30 1.82
CA GLN A 32 4.29 -7.42 1.05
C GLN A 32 4.15 -6.10 1.81
N LYS A 33 4.37 -4.98 1.11
CA LYS A 33 4.09 -3.66 1.71
C LYS A 33 2.58 -3.57 1.93
N VAL A 34 2.16 -3.03 3.06
CA VAL A 34 0.74 -2.87 3.38
C VAL A 34 0.45 -1.39 3.55
N LEU A 35 -0.45 -0.86 2.74
CA LEU A 35 -1.04 0.46 2.96
C LEU A 35 -2.25 0.28 3.88
N ARG A 36 -2.16 0.82 5.09
CA ARG A 36 -3.27 0.77 6.04
C ARG A 36 -4.04 2.08 6.04
N ILE A 37 -5.37 1.99 6.06
CA ILE A 37 -6.24 3.16 6.09
C ILE A 37 -7.35 3.05 7.14
N VAL A 38 -7.73 4.20 7.67
CA VAL A 38 -8.99 4.41 8.42
C VAL A 38 -9.92 5.24 7.54
N LEU A 39 -11.12 4.75 7.25
CA LEU A 39 -12.07 5.38 6.34
C LEU A 39 -13.29 5.93 7.08
N LYS A 40 -13.58 7.22 6.89
CA LYS A 40 -14.78 7.87 7.42
C LYS A 40 -15.62 8.45 6.30
N CYS A 41 -16.91 8.16 6.29
CA CYS A 41 -17.83 8.63 5.26
C CYS A 41 -19.03 9.37 5.87
N ASP A 42 -19.67 10.21 5.07
CA ASP A 42 -20.86 10.97 5.46
C ASP A 42 -22.11 10.09 5.61
N THR A 43 -22.23 9.09 4.74
CA THR A 43 -23.38 8.18 4.66
C THR A 43 -22.93 6.73 4.49
N GLN A 44 -23.81 5.82 4.91
CA GLN A 44 -23.57 4.38 4.79
C GLN A 44 -23.43 3.92 3.33
N GLY A 45 -24.19 4.50 2.40
CA GLY A 45 -24.12 4.16 0.98
C GLY A 45 -22.77 4.48 0.36
N SER A 46 -22.23 5.67 0.66
CA SER A 46 -20.87 6.06 0.27
C SER A 46 -19.82 5.10 0.84
N LEU A 47 -19.96 4.71 2.12
CA LEU A 47 -19.05 3.79 2.78
C LEU A 47 -19.00 2.42 2.06
N GLU A 48 -20.15 1.84 1.77
CA GLU A 48 -20.25 0.54 1.08
C GLU A 48 -19.70 0.61 -0.34
N ALA A 49 -20.03 1.68 -1.09
CA ALA A 49 -19.55 1.87 -2.44
C ALA A 49 -18.02 2.02 -2.49
N ILE A 50 -17.44 2.81 -1.60
CA ILE A 50 -15.99 3.06 -1.54
C ILE A 50 -15.27 1.79 -1.10
N VAL A 51 -15.74 1.11 -0.04
CA VAL A 51 -15.13 -0.16 0.41
C VAL A 51 -15.21 -1.22 -0.69
N GLY A 52 -16.34 -1.31 -1.40
CA GLY A 52 -16.50 -2.22 -2.54
C GLY A 52 -15.50 -1.93 -3.66
N ALA A 53 -15.34 -0.66 -4.03
CA ALA A 53 -14.40 -0.24 -5.07
C ALA A 53 -12.92 -0.45 -4.65
N LEU A 54 -12.57 -0.14 -3.40
CA LEU A 54 -11.23 -0.35 -2.87
C LEU A 54 -10.82 -1.83 -2.85
N LYS A 55 -11.76 -2.73 -2.57
CA LYS A 55 -11.52 -4.19 -2.61
C LYS A 55 -11.22 -4.72 -4.01
N GLN A 56 -11.66 -4.03 -5.07
CA GLN A 56 -11.34 -4.40 -6.44
C GLN A 56 -9.91 -3.99 -6.86
N ILE A 57 -9.24 -3.16 -6.06
CA ILE A 57 -7.84 -2.78 -6.27
C ILE A 57 -6.96 -3.90 -5.72
N GLU A 58 -6.77 -4.94 -6.52
CA GLU A 58 -5.89 -6.05 -6.17
C GLU A 58 -4.51 -5.84 -6.81
N THR A 59 -3.46 -5.82 -6.00
CA THR A 59 -2.08 -5.75 -6.50
C THR A 59 -1.23 -6.86 -5.87
N LYS A 60 -0.33 -7.46 -6.66
CA LYS A 60 0.52 -8.56 -6.19
C LYS A 60 1.59 -8.15 -5.18
N LYS A 61 1.98 -6.87 -5.19
CA LYS A 61 3.16 -6.34 -4.46
C LYS A 61 2.79 -5.50 -3.24
N VAL A 62 1.61 -4.87 -3.23
CA VAL A 62 1.13 -4.02 -2.12
C VAL A 62 -0.29 -4.44 -1.74
N ASN A 63 -0.51 -4.68 -0.47
CA ASN A 63 -1.84 -4.95 0.06
C ASN A 63 -2.48 -3.66 0.59
N LEU A 64 -3.79 -3.51 0.40
CA LEU A 64 -4.58 -2.43 1.00
C LEU A 64 -5.39 -3.02 2.16
N GLU A 65 -5.20 -2.46 3.36
CA GLU A 65 -5.91 -2.90 4.55
C GLU A 65 -6.74 -1.74 5.13
N ILE A 66 -8.04 -1.97 5.29
CA ILE A 66 -8.95 -1.03 5.94
C ILE A 66 -9.10 -1.44 7.41
N ILE A 67 -8.39 -0.75 8.30
CA ILE A 67 -8.38 -1.08 9.74
C ILE A 67 -9.72 -0.76 10.39
N HIS A 68 -10.29 0.38 10.01
CA HIS A 68 -11.57 0.83 10.53
C HIS A 68 -12.33 1.60 9.46
N SER A 69 -13.64 1.37 9.39
CA SER A 69 -14.52 2.07 8.47
C SER A 69 -15.84 2.40 9.16
N ALA A 70 -16.22 3.67 9.15
CA ALA A 70 -17.41 4.13 9.87
C ALA A 70 -18.04 5.38 9.24
N VAL A 71 -19.30 5.62 9.59
CA VAL A 71 -20.03 6.83 9.21
C VAL A 71 -19.84 7.91 10.28
N GLY A 72 -19.60 9.15 9.86
CA GLY A 72 -19.49 10.31 10.74
C GLY A 72 -18.17 11.09 10.58
N PRO A 73 -18.02 12.21 11.31
CA PRO A 73 -16.81 13.03 11.25
C PRO A 73 -15.58 12.27 11.77
N ILE A 74 -14.39 12.75 11.40
CA ILE A 74 -13.12 12.20 11.89
C ILE A 74 -12.87 12.73 13.30
N SER A 75 -12.75 11.80 14.25
CA SER A 75 -12.56 12.05 15.69
C SER A 75 -11.11 11.85 16.13
N GLU A 76 -10.76 12.27 17.34
CA GLU A 76 -9.42 12.03 17.91
C GLU A 76 -9.11 10.53 18.04
N SER A 77 -10.10 9.70 18.39
CA SER A 77 -9.93 8.25 18.50
C SER A 77 -9.55 7.61 17.16
N ASP A 78 -10.08 8.10 16.05
CA ASP A 78 -9.72 7.62 14.71
C ASP A 78 -8.24 7.92 14.40
N ILE A 79 -7.75 9.09 14.86
CA ILE A 79 -6.35 9.49 14.71
C ILE A 79 -5.42 8.63 15.58
N LEU A 80 -5.79 8.39 16.84
CA LEU A 80 -5.00 7.55 17.74
C LEU A 80 -4.91 6.11 17.22
N LEU A 81 -6.01 5.56 16.70
CA LEU A 81 -6.02 4.25 16.06
C LEU A 81 -5.09 4.21 14.85
N ALA A 82 -5.13 5.26 14.02
CA ALA A 82 -4.29 5.37 12.85
C ALA A 82 -2.79 5.47 13.21
N SER A 83 -2.46 6.26 14.22
CA SER A 83 -1.09 6.38 14.75
C SER A 83 -0.57 5.04 15.27
N ALA A 84 -1.37 4.32 16.07
CA ALA A 84 -0.97 3.03 16.63
C ALA A 84 -0.74 1.94 15.57
N SER A 85 -1.24 2.13 14.35
CA SER A 85 -1.22 1.13 13.28
C SER A 85 -0.44 1.57 12.04
N ASP A 86 0.24 2.72 12.08
CA ASP A 86 0.89 3.35 10.92
C ASP A 86 -0.07 3.50 9.71
N ALA A 87 -1.29 3.97 9.96
CA ALA A 87 -2.33 4.13 8.95
C ALA A 87 -2.57 5.59 8.59
N VAL A 88 -3.09 5.81 7.37
CA VAL A 88 -3.55 7.11 6.89
C VAL A 88 -5.05 7.24 7.12
N VAL A 89 -5.52 8.42 7.54
CA VAL A 89 -6.96 8.69 7.70
C VAL A 89 -7.53 9.29 6.44
N VAL A 90 -8.58 8.66 5.91
CA VAL A 90 -9.27 9.06 4.68
C VAL A 90 -10.71 9.41 5.01
N GLY A 91 -11.13 10.62 4.64
CA GLY A 91 -12.49 11.11 4.79
C GLY A 91 -13.16 11.30 3.44
N PHE A 92 -14.39 10.82 3.29
CA PHE A 92 -15.23 11.09 2.13
C PHE A 92 -16.46 11.92 2.52
N ASN A 93 -16.53 13.15 2.03
CA ASN A 93 -17.58 14.13 2.32
C ASN A 93 -17.81 14.40 3.82
N VAL A 94 -16.77 14.22 4.64
CA VAL A 94 -16.81 14.41 6.10
C VAL A 94 -15.95 15.58 6.55
N LYS A 95 -16.26 16.11 7.73
CA LYS A 95 -15.45 17.10 8.43
C LYS A 95 -14.52 16.42 9.43
N VAL A 96 -13.47 17.13 9.81
CA VAL A 96 -12.54 16.74 10.87
C VAL A 96 -12.86 17.55 12.12
N GLU A 97 -12.96 16.89 13.27
CA GLU A 97 -13.17 17.56 14.55
C GLU A 97 -11.92 18.36 14.96
N SER A 98 -12.11 19.45 15.71
CA SER A 98 -11.01 20.31 16.16
C SER A 98 -9.95 19.55 16.97
N MET A 99 -10.39 18.63 17.83
CA MET A 99 -9.51 17.76 18.60
C MET A 99 -8.72 16.81 17.71
N ALA A 100 -9.34 16.25 16.68
CA ALA A 100 -8.69 15.36 15.72
C ALA A 100 -7.59 16.09 14.92
N VAL A 101 -7.81 17.35 14.51
CA VAL A 101 -6.77 18.15 13.82
C VAL A 101 -5.54 18.34 14.70
N SER A 102 -5.75 18.63 15.99
CA SER A 102 -4.67 18.84 16.95
C SER A 102 -3.91 17.54 17.23
N ALA A 103 -4.63 16.43 17.40
CA ALA A 103 -4.06 15.11 17.55
C ALA A 103 -3.26 14.68 16.31
N ALA A 104 -3.77 14.92 15.11
CA ALA A 104 -3.08 14.55 13.87
C ALA A 104 -1.71 15.21 13.73
N LYS A 105 -1.61 16.50 14.10
CA LYS A 105 -0.34 17.22 14.13
C LYS A 105 0.63 16.69 15.18
N ARG A 106 0.11 16.30 16.35
CA ARG A 106 0.90 15.78 17.47
C ARG A 106 1.46 14.39 17.15
N GLU A 107 0.61 13.51 16.62
CA GLU A 107 0.96 12.11 16.30
C GLU A 107 1.59 11.94 14.91
N GLY A 108 1.63 13.00 14.09
CA GLY A 108 2.17 12.94 12.73
C GLY A 108 1.29 12.17 11.73
N VAL A 109 0.00 11.98 12.04
CA VAL A 109 -0.93 11.22 11.20
C VAL A 109 -1.43 12.10 10.05
N GLN A 110 -1.38 11.56 8.83
CA GLN A 110 -1.89 12.25 7.65
C GLN A 110 -3.41 12.07 7.52
N ILE A 111 -4.13 13.17 7.27
CA ILE A 111 -5.56 13.18 6.95
C ILE A 111 -5.73 13.61 5.50
N LYS A 112 -6.50 12.84 4.72
CA LYS A 112 -6.89 13.15 3.34
C LYS A 112 -8.41 13.20 3.23
N LEU A 113 -8.93 14.29 2.66
CA LEU A 113 -10.36 14.50 2.49
C LEU A 113 -10.69 14.53 1.00
N TYR A 114 -11.76 13.84 0.63
CA TYR A 114 -12.24 13.72 -0.73
C TYR A 114 -13.74 13.99 -0.80
N SER A 115 -14.19 14.48 -1.94
CA SER A 115 -15.61 14.63 -2.27
C SER A 115 -16.02 13.86 -3.52
N ILE A 116 -15.05 13.30 -4.25
CA ILE A 116 -15.24 12.55 -5.50
C ILE A 116 -14.61 11.17 -5.35
N ILE A 117 -15.38 10.11 -5.62
CA ILE A 117 -14.94 8.72 -5.36
C ILE A 117 -13.76 8.36 -6.26
N TYR A 118 -13.79 8.72 -7.55
CA TYR A 118 -12.70 8.39 -8.48
C TYR A 118 -11.35 9.00 -8.07
N GLU A 119 -11.37 10.25 -7.60
CA GLU A 119 -10.17 10.92 -7.08
C GLU A 119 -9.58 10.18 -5.87
N LEU A 120 -10.44 9.77 -4.92
CA LEU A 120 -10.03 8.97 -3.77
C LEU A 120 -9.36 7.67 -4.22
N LEU A 121 -10.01 6.93 -5.14
CA LEU A 121 -9.50 5.64 -5.60
C LEU A 121 -8.15 5.77 -6.30
N ASP A 122 -7.99 6.78 -7.16
CA ASP A 122 -6.74 6.99 -7.89
C ASP A 122 -5.61 7.43 -6.95
N GLN A 123 -5.89 8.32 -5.98
CA GLN A 123 -4.90 8.69 -4.97
C GLN A 123 -4.48 7.51 -4.08
N ILE A 124 -5.39 6.59 -3.78
CA ILE A 124 -5.02 5.36 -3.06
C ILE A 124 -4.12 4.47 -3.90
N LYS A 125 -4.41 4.30 -5.20
CA LYS A 125 -3.52 3.55 -6.12
C LYS A 125 -2.14 4.20 -6.21
N ASP A 126 -2.07 5.52 -6.32
CA ASP A 126 -0.81 6.26 -6.37
C ASP A 126 -0.01 6.10 -5.08
N ALA A 127 -0.68 6.16 -3.92
CA ALA A 127 -0.05 5.90 -2.63
C ALA A 127 0.48 4.47 -2.53
N MET A 128 -0.26 3.48 -3.02
CA MET A 128 0.21 2.08 -3.10
C MET A 128 1.40 1.96 -4.04
N ALA A 129 1.39 2.63 -5.19
CA ALA A 129 2.50 2.62 -6.13
C ALA A 129 3.75 3.28 -5.53
N GLY A 130 3.60 4.35 -4.75
CA GLY A 130 4.70 5.03 -4.05
C GLY A 130 5.38 4.17 -2.98
N LEU A 131 4.73 3.12 -2.49
CA LEU A 131 5.33 2.15 -1.57
C LEU A 131 6.20 1.10 -2.28
N LEU A 132 6.13 1.02 -3.61
CA LEU A 132 6.93 0.10 -4.40
C LEU A 132 8.37 0.60 -4.52
N GLU A 133 9.31 -0.30 -4.27
CA GLU A 133 10.71 -0.05 -4.59
C GLU A 133 10.86 0.01 -6.12
N PRO A 134 11.69 0.94 -6.64
CA PRO A 134 11.91 1.05 -8.08
C PRO A 134 12.53 -0.25 -8.62
N GLU A 135 12.00 -0.75 -9.74
CA GLU A 135 12.61 -1.90 -10.41
C GLU A 135 13.95 -1.49 -11.02
N LEU A 136 15.04 -2.01 -10.46
CA LEU A 136 16.37 -1.90 -11.05
C LEU A 136 16.41 -2.80 -12.29
N ARG A 137 16.37 -2.18 -13.48
CA ARG A 137 16.51 -2.89 -14.74
C ARG A 137 17.94 -2.78 -15.23
N GLU A 138 18.71 -3.85 -15.08
CA GLU A 138 20.01 -3.96 -15.71
C GLU A 138 19.83 -3.99 -17.23
N THR A 139 20.39 -2.99 -17.90
CA THR A 139 20.43 -2.93 -19.36
C THR A 139 21.83 -3.23 -19.80
N VAL A 140 22.02 -4.34 -20.54
CA VAL A 140 23.32 -4.65 -21.14
C VAL A 140 23.62 -3.58 -22.20
N ILE A 141 24.61 -2.73 -21.92
CA ILE A 141 24.99 -1.61 -22.80
C ILE A 141 25.93 -2.03 -23.94
N GLY A 142 26.53 -3.22 -23.85
CA GLY A 142 27.38 -3.77 -24.89
C GLY A 142 28.07 -5.07 -24.50
N HIS A 143 28.61 -5.74 -25.50
CA HIS A 143 29.43 -6.94 -25.37
C HIS A 143 30.80 -6.67 -26.01
N ALA A 144 31.85 -7.20 -25.40
CA ALA A 144 33.19 -7.16 -25.96
C ALA A 144 33.87 -8.52 -25.80
N GLU A 145 34.63 -8.90 -26.81
CA GLU A 145 35.39 -10.15 -26.84
C GLU A 145 36.85 -9.86 -26.55
N VAL A 146 37.44 -10.60 -25.60
CA VAL A 146 38.86 -10.47 -25.26
C VAL A 146 39.68 -11.14 -26.35
N LYS A 147 40.55 -10.39 -27.03
CA LYS A 147 41.44 -10.93 -28.06
C LYS A 147 42.83 -11.24 -27.53
N GLN A 148 43.29 -10.48 -26.55
CA GLN A 148 44.63 -10.66 -25.98
C GLN A 148 44.69 -10.18 -24.54
N VAL A 149 45.50 -10.83 -23.72
CA VAL A 149 45.73 -10.47 -22.32
C VAL A 149 47.20 -10.14 -22.13
N PHE A 150 47.48 -9.02 -21.49
CA PHE A 150 48.82 -8.53 -21.19
C PHE A 150 49.02 -8.49 -19.67
N GLN A 151 50.08 -9.12 -19.18
CA GLN A 151 50.49 -9.03 -17.79
C GLN A 151 51.50 -7.89 -17.60
N LEU A 152 51.17 -6.98 -16.69
CA LEU A 152 52.07 -5.92 -16.24
C LEU A 152 52.31 -6.04 -14.74
N SER A 153 53.38 -5.41 -14.25
CA SER A 153 53.73 -5.38 -12.83
C SER A 153 52.65 -4.80 -11.90
N ARG A 154 51.71 -4.03 -12.45
CA ARG A 154 50.59 -3.39 -11.71
C ARG A 154 49.22 -4.05 -11.95
N GLY A 155 49.14 -5.14 -12.73
CA GLY A 155 47.90 -5.84 -13.00
C GLY A 155 47.79 -6.41 -14.41
N ILE A 156 46.61 -6.93 -14.73
CA ILE A 156 46.30 -7.56 -16.01
C ILE A 156 45.50 -6.58 -16.88
N VAL A 157 45.88 -6.43 -18.15
CA VAL A 157 45.16 -5.61 -19.14
C VAL A 157 44.65 -6.51 -20.25
N ALA A 158 43.33 -6.49 -20.50
CA ALA A 158 42.72 -7.20 -21.62
C ALA A 158 42.52 -6.25 -22.82
N GLY A 159 43.07 -6.62 -23.98
CA GLY A 159 42.73 -6.03 -25.26
C GLY A 159 41.42 -6.61 -25.75
N CYS A 160 40.35 -5.80 -25.73
CA CYS A 160 39.01 -6.22 -26.09
C CYS A 160 38.55 -5.60 -27.42
N LEU A 161 37.82 -6.36 -28.22
CA LEU A 161 37.08 -5.87 -29.37
C LEU A 161 35.59 -5.78 -29.01
N VAL A 162 34.98 -4.60 -29.16
CA VAL A 162 33.54 -4.44 -28.91
C VAL A 162 32.76 -5.10 -30.04
N THR A 163 31.96 -6.12 -29.72
CA THR A 163 31.15 -6.87 -30.69
C THR A 163 29.75 -6.29 -30.83
N ASN A 164 29.22 -5.67 -29.78
CA ASN A 164 27.92 -5.01 -29.80
C ASN A 164 27.85 -3.90 -28.76
N GLY A 165 27.08 -2.84 -29.03
CA GLY A 165 26.85 -1.76 -28.08
C GLY A 165 28.09 -0.92 -27.81
N ARG A 166 28.22 -0.44 -26.58
CA ARG A 166 29.34 0.40 -26.15
C ARG A 166 29.83 0.02 -24.76
N ILE A 167 31.10 0.26 -24.51
CA ILE A 167 31.68 0.17 -23.18
C ILE A 167 31.71 1.58 -22.59
N ALA A 168 30.88 1.81 -21.56
CA ALA A 168 30.95 3.02 -20.75
C ALA A 168 31.95 2.81 -19.61
N ARG A 169 32.66 3.87 -19.23
CA ARG A 169 33.59 3.87 -18.09
C ARG A 169 32.87 4.09 -16.78
#